data_AF-A0AAE3YUF0-F1
#
_entry.id   AF-A0AAE3YUF0-F1
#
_cell.length_a   1.000
_cell.length_b   1.000
_cell.length_c   1.000
_cell.angle_alpha   90.00
_cell.angle_beta   90.00
_cell.angle_gamma   90.00
#
_symmetry.space_group_name_H-M   'P 1'
#
loop_
_entity.id
_entity.type
_entity.pdbx_description
1 polymer ?
#
loop_
_entity_poly.entity_id
_entity_poly.type
_entity_poly.pdbx_seq_one_letter_code
_entity_poly.pdbx_strand_id
1 'polypeptide(L)'
;MARGGIFCVEGQWHRDLYERGSVIPTLELLERLRRIRFIYRDVATPEELSYFLDRWLLKQYSDYRVGFFAMHGEPGRLCLTDKAAVELDDVAEQLAGRCQDKRLYFGSCSVLKASDATLLDFLDVSGAAMVCGYTREVDWVDSAAFETVLLDVLANGAMVNAAEKRMGSGPWRELAAYLGFRIVYANGRTWRPGTRGRVPVQATAV
;
A
#
# COMPACT_ATOMS: atom_id res chain seq x y z
N MET A 1 20.43 13.03 -5.14
CA MET A 1 19.13 12.93 -5.82
C MET A 1 18.04 13.35 -4.84
N ALA A 2 16.99 14.03 -5.31
CA ALA A 2 15.83 14.32 -4.47
C ALA A 2 15.16 13.00 -4.05
N ARG A 3 14.77 12.87 -2.78
CA ARG A 3 14.14 11.65 -2.25
C ARG A 3 12.64 11.70 -2.46
N GLY A 4 12.08 10.61 -2.97
CA GLY A 4 10.64 10.43 -3.01
C GLY A 4 10.02 10.51 -1.62
N GLY A 5 8.83 11.11 -1.54
CA GLY A 5 8.03 11.18 -0.31
C GLY A 5 6.96 10.09 -0.27
N ILE A 6 6.79 9.49 0.91
CA ILE A 6 5.72 8.54 1.22
C ILE A 6 4.79 9.13 2.28
N PHE A 7 3.51 9.23 1.97
CA PHE A 7 2.49 9.52 2.96
C PHE A 7 1.88 8.20 3.43
N CYS A 8 2.15 7.85 4.68
CA CYS A 8 1.71 6.62 5.30
C CYS A 8 0.58 6.90 6.27
N VAL A 9 -0.51 6.14 6.12
CA VAL A 9 -1.61 6.08 7.08
C VAL A 9 -1.69 4.66 7.62
N GLU A 10 -1.57 4.51 8.92
CA GLU A 10 -1.59 3.23 9.61
C GLU A 10 -2.85 3.07 10.47
N GLY A 11 -3.54 1.94 10.32
CA GLY A 11 -4.67 1.56 11.18
C GLY A 11 -4.21 0.81 12.43
N GLN A 12 -5.13 0.54 13.33
CA GLN A 12 -4.87 -0.29 14.51
C GLN A 12 -4.85 -1.77 14.13
N TRP A 13 -3.69 -2.40 14.29
CA TRP A 13 -3.49 -3.82 13.97
C TRP A 13 -4.01 -4.79 15.03
N HIS A 14 -3.99 -4.37 16.29
CA HIS A 14 -4.29 -5.21 17.44
C HIS A 14 -5.29 -4.53 18.38
N ARG A 15 -6.11 -5.35 19.04
CA ARG A 15 -6.96 -4.88 20.16
C ARG A 15 -6.18 -4.67 21.45
N ASP A 16 -5.12 -5.47 21.62
CA ASP A 16 -4.26 -5.40 22.80
C ASP A 16 -3.30 -4.22 22.66
N LEU A 17 -3.34 -3.31 23.64
CA LEU A 17 -2.49 -2.12 23.68
C LEU A 17 -1.04 -2.43 24.06
N TYR A 18 -0.74 -3.66 24.50
CA TYR A 18 0.64 -4.11 24.70
C TYR A 18 1.34 -4.48 23.39
N GLU A 19 0.58 -4.80 22.34
CA GLU A 19 1.12 -5.08 21.02
C GLU A 19 1.64 -3.79 20.38
N ARG A 20 2.82 -3.88 19.76
CA ARG A 20 3.53 -2.73 19.19
C ARG A 20 3.85 -2.90 17.70
N GLY A 21 3.17 -3.82 17.03
CA GLY A 21 3.30 -4.02 15.59
C GLY A 21 3.02 -2.72 14.83
N SER A 22 3.93 -2.34 13.95
CA SER A 22 3.83 -1.11 13.15
C SER A 22 4.76 -1.18 11.94
N VAL A 23 4.42 -0.46 10.88
CA VAL A 23 5.28 -0.26 9.69
C VAL A 23 6.36 0.81 9.89
N ILE A 24 6.33 1.58 10.99
CA ILE A 24 7.29 2.63 11.31
C ILE A 24 8.75 2.14 11.19
N PRO A 25 9.16 0.97 11.72
CA PRO A 25 10.55 0.52 11.62
C PRO A 25 11.06 0.39 10.17
N THR A 26 10.21 -0.06 9.25
CA THR A 26 10.54 -0.15 7.82
C THR A 26 10.71 1.24 7.20
N LEU A 27 9.83 2.18 7.53
CA LEU A 27 9.92 3.58 7.09
C LEU A 27 11.17 4.28 7.64
N GLU A 28 11.45 4.12 8.93
CA GLU A 28 12.64 4.68 9.60
C GLU A 28 13.93 4.11 9.03
N LEU A 29 13.98 2.81 8.74
CA LEU A 29 15.12 2.18 8.07
C LEU A 29 15.40 2.87 6.73
N LEU A 30 14.40 3.03 5.88
CA LEU A 30 14.56 3.65 4.56
C LEU A 30 14.93 5.13 4.65
N GLU A 31 14.37 5.86 5.62
CA GLU A 31 14.73 7.26 5.86
C GLU A 31 16.17 7.42 6.37
N ARG A 32 16.61 6.58 7.32
CA ARG A 32 17.99 6.55 7.85
C ARG A 32 19.00 6.17 6.77
N LEU A 33 18.65 5.25 5.87
CA LEU A 33 19.41 4.94 4.67
C LEU A 33 19.35 6.03 3.59
N ARG A 34 18.67 7.15 3.87
CA ARG A 34 18.56 8.32 2.99
C ARG A 34 17.91 7.98 1.64
N ARG A 35 17.03 6.96 1.63
CA ARG A 35 16.30 6.50 0.44
C ARG A 35 15.00 7.27 0.23
N ILE A 36 14.25 7.52 1.29
CA ILE A 36 12.94 8.18 1.23
C ILE A 36 12.85 9.36 2.22
N ARG A 37 11.73 10.08 2.15
CA ARG A 37 11.16 10.87 3.25
C ARG A 37 9.76 10.32 3.52
N PHE A 38 9.26 10.43 4.74
CA PHE A 38 7.89 10.00 5.02
C PHE A 38 7.13 10.93 5.96
N ILE A 39 5.81 10.92 5.81
CA ILE A 39 4.85 11.41 6.80
C ILE A 39 4.08 10.19 7.27
N TYR A 40 3.98 10.01 8.58
CA TYR A 40 3.27 8.90 9.18
C TYR A 40 2.11 9.43 10.04
N ARG A 41 0.91 8.86 9.89
CA ARG A 41 -0.23 9.10 10.77
C ARG A 41 -0.91 7.79 11.10
N ASP A 42 -1.12 7.55 12.38
CA ASP A 42 -2.07 6.54 12.84
C ASP A 42 -3.49 7.10 12.78
N VAL A 43 -4.45 6.23 12.47
CA VAL A 43 -5.88 6.55 12.44
C VAL A 43 -6.69 5.42 13.06
N ALA A 44 -7.71 5.79 13.81
CA ALA A 44 -8.67 4.85 14.39
C ALA A 44 -10.10 5.10 13.91
N THR A 45 -10.39 6.27 13.32
CA THR A 45 -11.73 6.60 12.82
C THR A 45 -11.75 7.03 11.35
N PRO A 46 -12.89 6.86 10.64
CA PRO A 46 -13.06 7.35 9.27
C PRO A 46 -12.82 8.86 9.13
N GLU A 47 -13.19 9.65 10.14
CA GLU A 47 -13.04 11.11 10.13
C GLU A 47 -11.56 11.52 10.20
N GLU A 48 -10.76 10.81 10.98
CA GLU A 48 -9.30 11.03 11.04
C GLU A 48 -8.66 10.69 9.70
N LEU A 49 -9.04 9.56 9.09
CA LEU A 49 -8.59 9.18 7.76
C LEU A 49 -8.93 10.26 6.73
N SER A 50 -10.20 10.68 6.66
CA SER A 50 -10.67 11.73 5.74
C SER A 50 -9.88 13.03 5.93
N TYR A 51 -9.72 13.47 7.19
CA TYR A 51 -8.96 14.67 7.52
C TYR A 51 -7.51 14.58 7.01
N PHE A 52 -6.80 13.48 7.26
CA PHE A 52 -5.42 13.35 6.85
C PHE A 52 -5.25 13.17 5.33
N LEU A 53 -6.19 12.52 4.64
CA LEU A 53 -6.21 12.47 3.18
C LEU A 53 -6.37 13.87 2.59
N ASP A 54 -7.29 14.68 3.10
CA ASP A 54 -7.46 16.06 2.64
C ASP A 54 -6.21 16.90 2.85
N ARG A 55 -5.54 16.73 3.98
CA ARG A 55 -4.25 17.38 4.24
C ARG A 55 -3.20 16.93 3.25
N TRP A 56 -3.04 15.63 3.00
CA TRP A 56 -2.04 15.09 2.09
C TRP A 56 -2.21 15.57 0.64
N LEU A 57 -3.43 15.84 0.22
CA LEU A 57 -3.74 16.33 -1.12
C LEU A 57 -3.43 17.83 -1.31
N LEU A 58 -3.00 18.55 -0.28
CA LEU A 58 -2.56 19.94 -0.39
C LEU A 58 -1.23 20.07 -1.15
N LYS A 59 -1.07 21.18 -1.89
CA LYS A 59 0.12 21.47 -2.73
C LYS A 59 1.45 21.32 -1.99
N GLN A 60 1.49 21.66 -0.70
CA GLN A 60 2.70 21.57 0.13
C GLN A 60 3.22 20.13 0.34
N TYR A 61 2.41 19.11 0.05
CA TYR A 61 2.79 17.70 0.12
C TYR A 61 2.81 17.02 -1.27
N SER A 62 2.88 17.81 -2.35
CA SER A 62 2.90 17.30 -3.74
C SER A 62 4.12 16.41 -4.07
N ASP A 63 5.17 16.48 -3.26
CA ASP A 63 6.35 15.63 -3.33
C ASP A 63 6.18 14.26 -2.62
N TYR A 64 5.09 14.08 -1.86
CA TYR A 64 4.65 12.79 -1.31
C TYR A 64 3.73 12.09 -2.32
N ARG A 65 4.35 11.46 -3.32
CA ARG A 65 3.66 10.82 -4.44
C ARG A 65 3.21 9.39 -4.15
N VAL A 66 3.70 8.77 -3.08
CA VAL A 66 3.25 7.44 -2.67
C VAL A 66 2.28 7.58 -1.50
N GLY A 67 1.08 7.02 -1.64
CA GLY A 67 0.16 6.79 -0.53
C GLY A 67 0.31 5.36 -0.04
N PHE A 68 0.74 5.17 1.19
CA PHE A 68 0.87 3.86 1.83
C PHE A 68 -0.22 3.69 2.88
N PHE A 69 -1.14 2.77 2.64
CA PHE A 69 -2.24 2.42 3.54
C PHE A 69 -1.90 1.12 4.25
N ALA A 70 -1.43 1.23 5.48
CA ALA A 70 -0.95 0.14 6.32
C ALA A 70 -2.03 -0.21 7.36
N MET A 71 -2.99 -1.04 6.99
CA MET A 71 -4.11 -1.39 7.89
C MET A 71 -4.66 -2.76 7.53
N HIS A 72 -5.61 -3.29 8.30
CA HIS A 72 -6.31 -4.49 7.90
C HIS A 72 -7.16 -4.23 6.65
N GLY A 73 -7.47 -5.28 5.90
CA GLY A 73 -8.20 -5.14 4.64
C GLY A 73 -9.14 -6.30 4.37
N GLU A 74 -10.26 -5.97 3.75
CA GLU A 74 -11.19 -6.90 3.15
C GLU A 74 -11.35 -6.52 1.66
N PRO A 75 -11.86 -7.40 0.81
CA PRO A 75 -12.14 -7.03 -0.58
C PRO A 75 -13.05 -5.80 -0.65
N GLY A 76 -12.52 -4.68 -1.14
CA GLY A 76 -13.25 -3.41 -1.26
C GLY A 76 -13.34 -2.57 0.02
N ARG A 77 -12.64 -2.91 1.10
CA ARG A 77 -12.70 -2.16 2.37
C ARG A 77 -11.34 -2.01 3.05
N LEU A 78 -11.15 -0.89 3.73
CA LEU A 78 -10.02 -0.66 4.63
C LEU A 78 -10.48 -0.70 6.08
N CYS A 79 -9.92 -1.59 6.88
CA CYS A 79 -10.29 -1.77 8.28
C CYS A 79 -9.32 -0.97 9.16
N LEU A 80 -9.80 0.14 9.74
CA LEU A 80 -9.03 1.04 10.59
C LEU A 80 -8.85 0.48 11.99
N THR A 81 -9.86 -0.24 12.47
CA THR A 81 -9.84 -1.00 13.73
C THR A 81 -10.65 -2.29 13.55
N ASP A 82 -10.81 -3.05 14.62
CA ASP A 82 -11.70 -4.22 14.65
C ASP A 82 -13.20 -3.87 14.56
N LYS A 83 -13.55 -2.58 14.66
CA LYS A 83 -14.94 -2.08 14.67
C LYS A 83 -15.22 -0.99 13.64
N ALA A 84 -14.18 -0.38 13.09
CA ALA A 84 -14.27 0.71 12.14
C ALA A 84 -13.60 0.33 10.83
N ALA A 85 -14.33 0.50 9.73
CA ALA A 85 -13.84 0.30 8.38
C ALA A 85 -14.42 1.38 7.46
N VAL A 86 -13.78 1.60 6.33
CA VAL A 86 -14.24 2.49 5.26
C VAL A 86 -14.34 1.70 3.95
N GLU A 87 -15.33 2.01 3.14
CA GLU A 87 -15.42 1.44 1.79
C GLU A 87 -14.31 2.03 0.92
N LEU A 88 -13.79 1.22 0.01
CA LEU A 88 -12.78 1.67 -0.95
C LEU A 88 -13.35 2.75 -1.88
N ASP A 89 -14.66 2.70 -2.17
CA ASP A 89 -15.37 3.68 -2.99
C ASP A 89 -15.43 5.05 -2.27
N ASP A 90 -15.71 5.08 -0.96
CA ASP A 90 -15.67 6.32 -0.15
C ASP A 90 -14.27 6.95 -0.17
N VAL A 91 -13.23 6.11 -0.09
CA VAL A 91 -11.84 6.57 -0.22
C VAL A 91 -11.58 7.10 -1.63
N ALA A 92 -12.10 6.46 -2.68
CA ALA A 92 -11.98 6.94 -4.05
C ALA A 92 -12.60 8.33 -4.21
N GLU A 93 -13.81 8.53 -3.70
CA GLU A 93 -14.54 9.80 -3.72
C GLU A 93 -13.78 10.91 -2.98
N GLN A 94 -13.23 10.62 -1.80
CA GLN A 94 -12.40 11.57 -1.05
C GLN A 94 -11.17 12.02 -1.85
N LEU A 95 -10.61 11.10 -2.65
CA LEU A 95 -9.44 11.33 -3.49
C LEU A 95 -9.79 11.91 -4.88
N ALA A 96 -11.06 12.09 -5.21
CA ALA A 96 -11.55 12.24 -6.58
C ALA A 96 -10.78 13.29 -7.40
N GLY A 97 -10.14 12.85 -8.48
CA GLY A 97 -9.35 13.69 -9.39
C GLY A 97 -8.11 14.37 -8.80
N ARG A 98 -7.75 14.07 -7.54
CA ARG A 98 -6.65 14.75 -6.81
C ARG A 98 -5.39 13.88 -6.68
N CYS A 99 -5.43 12.64 -7.18
CA CYS A 99 -4.30 11.70 -7.11
C CYS A 99 -3.45 11.60 -8.38
N GLN A 100 -3.48 12.59 -9.27
CA GLN A 100 -2.64 12.57 -10.47
C GLN A 100 -1.16 12.29 -10.14
N ASP A 101 -0.56 11.35 -10.88
CA ASP A 101 0.79 10.82 -10.69
C ASP A 101 1.08 10.13 -9.34
N LYS A 102 0.09 9.99 -8.46
CA LYS A 102 0.25 9.26 -7.21
C LYS A 102 0.18 7.75 -7.42
N ARG A 103 0.94 7.03 -6.61
CA ARG A 103 0.99 5.56 -6.58
C ARG A 103 0.46 5.13 -5.23
N LEU A 104 -0.57 4.31 -5.21
CA LEU A 104 -1.17 3.87 -3.95
C LEU A 104 -0.75 2.43 -3.67
N TYR A 105 -0.26 2.21 -2.46
CA TYR A 105 0.09 0.90 -1.95
C TYR A 105 -0.80 0.59 -0.75
N PHE A 106 -1.58 -0.47 -0.88
CA PHE A 106 -2.36 -1.06 0.20
C PHE A 106 -1.53 -2.22 0.77
N GLY A 107 -0.84 -1.96 1.88
CA GLY A 107 -0.17 -3.00 2.67
C GLY A 107 -1.15 -3.78 3.54
N SER A 108 -2.43 -3.66 3.24
CA SER A 108 -3.50 -4.41 3.84
C SER A 108 -3.66 -5.77 3.18
N CYS A 109 -3.99 -6.76 4.00
CA CYS A 109 -4.36 -8.08 3.51
C CYS A 109 -5.57 -7.93 2.57
N SER A 110 -5.52 -8.56 1.40
CA SER A 110 -6.70 -8.82 0.55
C SER A 110 -7.48 -7.65 -0.07
N VAL A 111 -7.14 -6.38 0.09
CA VAL A 111 -7.83 -5.28 -0.66
C VAL A 111 -7.73 -5.51 -2.17
N LEU A 112 -6.57 -5.97 -2.63
CA LEU A 112 -6.31 -6.27 -4.04
C LEU A 112 -6.93 -7.60 -4.50
N LYS A 113 -7.68 -8.29 -3.63
CA LYS A 113 -8.58 -9.40 -4.00
C LYS A 113 -9.88 -8.87 -4.64
N ALA A 114 -10.17 -7.56 -4.51
CA ALA A 114 -11.23 -6.91 -5.26
C ALA A 114 -11.09 -7.16 -6.78
N SER A 115 -12.23 -7.09 -7.48
CA SER A 115 -12.28 -7.32 -8.91
C SER A 115 -11.46 -6.28 -9.67
N ASP A 116 -10.98 -6.61 -10.87
CA ASP A 116 -10.32 -5.64 -11.76
C ASP A 116 -11.23 -4.43 -12.01
N ALA A 117 -12.55 -4.65 -12.18
CA ALA A 117 -13.52 -3.58 -12.38
C ALA A 117 -13.55 -2.61 -11.18
N THR A 118 -13.63 -3.12 -9.94
CA THR A 118 -13.62 -2.29 -8.72
C THR A 118 -12.34 -1.47 -8.60
N LEU A 119 -11.18 -2.10 -8.87
CA LEU A 119 -9.89 -1.40 -8.75
C LEU A 119 -9.67 -0.39 -9.86
N LEU A 120 -10.22 -0.63 -11.05
CA LEU A 120 -10.20 0.33 -12.16
C LEU A 120 -11.13 1.49 -11.90
N ASP A 121 -12.34 1.25 -11.38
CA ASP A 121 -13.26 2.32 -10.96
C ASP A 121 -12.63 3.21 -9.89
N PHE A 122 -12.00 2.60 -8.88
CA PHE A 122 -11.23 3.34 -7.87
C PHE A 122 -10.14 4.23 -8.51
N LEU A 123 -9.40 3.70 -9.49
CA LEU A 123 -8.35 4.44 -10.20
C LEU A 123 -8.92 5.59 -11.04
N ASP A 124 -10.04 5.35 -11.72
CA ASP A 124 -10.72 6.32 -12.55
C ASP A 124 -11.28 7.49 -11.72
N VAL A 125 -11.92 7.18 -10.58
CA VAL A 125 -12.45 8.19 -9.65
C VAL A 125 -11.31 8.96 -8.98
N SER A 126 -10.36 8.26 -8.33
CA SER A 126 -9.28 8.92 -7.58
C SER A 126 -8.29 9.69 -8.49
N GLY A 127 -8.12 9.24 -9.73
CA GLY A 127 -7.10 9.74 -10.66
C GLY A 127 -5.68 9.26 -10.35
N ALA A 128 -5.51 8.24 -9.50
CA ALA A 128 -4.21 7.64 -9.21
C ALA A 128 -3.63 6.90 -10.42
N ALA A 129 -2.29 6.84 -10.53
CA ALA A 129 -1.64 6.20 -11.67
C ALA A 129 -1.62 4.65 -11.55
N MET A 130 -1.62 4.15 -10.32
CA MET A 130 -1.66 2.71 -10.02
C MET A 130 -2.06 2.46 -8.57
N VAL A 131 -2.60 1.25 -8.35
CA VAL A 131 -2.76 0.62 -7.04
C VAL A 131 -1.96 -0.68 -6.99
N CYS A 132 -1.34 -0.98 -5.86
CA CYS A 132 -0.73 -2.28 -5.63
C CYS A 132 -0.92 -2.74 -4.18
N GLY A 133 -0.73 -4.04 -3.95
CA GLY A 133 -0.96 -4.65 -2.65
C GLY A 133 -1.03 -6.16 -2.73
N TYR A 134 -1.45 -6.79 -1.63
CA TYR A 134 -1.53 -8.24 -1.51
C TYR A 134 -2.94 -8.77 -1.79
N THR A 135 -3.03 -9.97 -2.37
CA THR A 135 -4.32 -10.67 -2.59
C THR A 135 -4.62 -11.76 -1.56
N ARG A 136 -3.82 -11.84 -0.49
CA ARG A 136 -3.95 -12.79 0.62
C ARG A 136 -3.37 -12.18 1.90
N GLU A 137 -3.55 -12.88 3.01
CA GLU A 137 -2.83 -12.61 4.25
C GLU A 137 -1.33 -12.89 4.10
N VAL A 138 -0.52 -12.09 4.80
CA VAL A 138 0.94 -12.11 4.72
C VAL A 138 1.53 -12.02 6.13
N ASP A 139 2.64 -12.72 6.34
CA ASP A 139 3.41 -12.64 7.59
C ASP A 139 4.11 -11.28 7.69
N TRP A 140 4.21 -10.74 8.91
CA TRP A 140 4.81 -9.44 9.20
C TRP A 140 6.28 -9.33 8.77
N VAL A 141 7.07 -10.39 8.95
CA VAL A 141 8.50 -10.36 8.62
C VAL A 141 8.69 -10.43 7.12
N ASP A 142 7.93 -11.30 6.45
CA ASP A 142 7.99 -11.45 4.99
C ASP A 142 7.51 -10.17 4.28
N SER A 143 6.43 -9.56 4.77
CA SER A 143 5.93 -8.29 4.24
C SER A 143 6.93 -7.15 4.45
N ALA A 144 7.49 -7.00 5.66
CA ALA A 144 8.47 -5.95 5.95
C ALA A 144 9.74 -6.05 5.08
N ALA A 145 10.23 -7.27 4.84
CA ALA A 145 11.36 -7.50 3.94
C ALA A 145 11.04 -7.10 2.49
N PHE A 146 9.85 -7.43 2.01
CA PHE A 146 9.38 -7.04 0.69
C PHE A 146 9.15 -5.53 0.55
N GLU A 147 8.50 -4.92 1.55
CA GLU A 147 8.17 -3.50 1.62
C GLU A 147 9.41 -2.61 1.62
N THR A 148 10.48 -3.04 2.28
CA THR A 148 11.76 -2.31 2.28
C THR A 148 12.23 -2.02 0.85
N VAL A 149 12.02 -2.95 -0.09
CA VAL A 149 12.41 -2.75 -1.50
C VAL A 149 11.28 -2.13 -2.31
N LEU A 150 10.04 -2.52 -2.07
CA LEU A 150 8.88 -1.98 -2.78
C LEU A 150 8.74 -0.47 -2.57
N LEU A 151 8.81 0.00 -1.32
CA LEU A 151 8.63 1.41 -0.96
C LEU A 151 9.74 2.29 -1.56
N ASP A 152 11.00 1.82 -1.58
CA ASP A 152 12.10 2.53 -2.25
C ASP A 152 11.81 2.73 -3.74
N VAL A 153 11.37 1.68 -4.43
CA VAL A 153 11.07 1.76 -5.87
C VAL A 153 9.80 2.56 -6.16
N LEU A 154 8.77 2.45 -5.33
CA LEU A 154 7.56 3.27 -5.47
C LEU A 154 7.87 4.76 -5.29
N ALA A 155 8.71 5.11 -4.31
CA ALA A 155 9.06 6.50 -4.03
C ALA A 155 10.02 7.09 -5.08
N ASN A 156 10.99 6.32 -5.55
CA ASN A 156 12.11 6.83 -6.35
C ASN A 156 12.09 6.42 -7.83
N GLY A 157 11.22 5.49 -8.24
CA GLY A 157 11.14 5.02 -9.62
C GLY A 157 10.65 6.11 -10.57
N ALA A 158 11.39 6.37 -11.65
CA ALA A 158 11.01 7.39 -12.66
C ALA A 158 9.73 7.03 -13.42
N MET A 159 9.54 5.76 -13.74
CA MET A 159 8.37 5.24 -14.46
C MET A 159 7.37 4.60 -13.51
N VAL A 160 6.08 4.70 -13.80
CA VAL A 160 5.02 4.06 -12.98
C VAL A 160 5.20 2.54 -12.86
N ASN A 161 5.74 1.88 -13.89
CA ASN A 161 5.99 0.43 -13.88
C ASN A 161 7.32 0.01 -13.22
N ALA A 162 8.02 0.92 -12.52
CA ALA A 162 9.28 0.59 -11.86
C ALA A 162 9.09 -0.51 -10.81
N ALA A 163 8.00 -0.46 -10.04
CA ALA A 163 7.66 -1.48 -9.04
C ALA A 163 7.51 -2.86 -9.69
N GLU A 164 6.74 -2.97 -10.78
CA GLU A 164 6.63 -4.22 -11.54
C GLU A 164 7.98 -4.75 -12.02
N LYS A 165 8.82 -3.90 -12.62
CA LYS A 165 10.13 -4.34 -13.11
C LYS A 165 10.99 -4.90 -11.97
N ARG A 166 10.98 -4.24 -10.81
CA ARG A 166 11.75 -4.67 -9.65
C ARG A 166 11.18 -5.95 -9.05
N MET A 167 9.88 -5.95 -8.73
CA MET A 167 9.19 -7.05 -8.08
C MET A 167 9.02 -8.27 -9.02
N GLY A 168 9.14 -8.09 -10.33
CA GLY A 168 9.19 -9.17 -11.32
C GLY A 168 10.58 -9.72 -11.60
N SER A 169 11.62 -9.29 -10.87
CA SER A 169 13.02 -9.63 -11.15
C SER A 169 13.72 -10.34 -9.99
N GLY A 170 14.65 -11.24 -10.32
CA GLY A 170 15.54 -11.90 -9.36
C GLY A 170 14.78 -12.56 -8.20
N PRO A 171 15.29 -12.47 -6.96
CA PRO A 171 14.64 -13.11 -5.80
C PRO A 171 13.28 -12.50 -5.45
N TRP A 172 13.03 -11.24 -5.84
CA TRP A 172 11.77 -10.54 -5.52
C TRP A 172 10.57 -11.11 -6.27
N ARG A 173 10.78 -11.74 -7.42
CA ARG A 173 9.70 -12.37 -8.18
C ARG A 173 9.05 -13.52 -7.43
N GLU A 174 9.88 -14.36 -6.82
CA GLU A 174 9.40 -15.52 -6.06
C GLU A 174 8.70 -15.06 -4.78
N LEU A 175 9.25 -14.04 -4.10
CA LEU A 175 8.61 -13.45 -2.93
C LEU A 175 7.29 -12.74 -3.29
N ALA A 176 7.24 -11.99 -4.39
CA ALA A 176 6.01 -11.39 -4.89
C ALA A 176 4.94 -12.45 -5.19
N ALA A 177 5.35 -13.57 -5.82
CA ALA A 177 4.46 -14.71 -6.06
C ALA A 177 3.97 -15.31 -4.74
N TYR A 178 4.87 -15.53 -3.78
CA TYR A 178 4.57 -16.04 -2.44
C TYR A 178 3.65 -15.13 -1.63
N LEU A 179 3.75 -13.81 -1.76
CA LEU A 179 2.87 -12.85 -1.06
C LEU A 179 1.56 -12.60 -1.82
N GLY A 180 1.42 -13.12 -3.05
CA GLY A 180 0.26 -12.83 -3.89
C GLY A 180 0.19 -11.34 -4.24
N PHE A 181 1.34 -10.72 -4.50
CA PHE A 181 1.41 -9.30 -4.82
C PHE A 181 0.80 -9.02 -6.20
N ARG A 182 0.08 -7.90 -6.31
CA ARG A 182 -0.65 -7.50 -7.51
C ARG A 182 -0.46 -6.01 -7.74
N ILE A 183 -0.40 -5.62 -9.02
CA ILE A 183 -0.44 -4.22 -9.45
C ILE A 183 -1.57 -4.03 -10.47
N VAL A 184 -2.35 -2.97 -10.34
CA VAL A 184 -3.33 -2.51 -11.34
C VAL A 184 -2.98 -1.07 -11.72
N TYR A 185 -2.96 -0.80 -13.02
CA TYR A 185 -2.61 0.50 -13.59
C TYR A 185 -3.86 1.20 -14.15
N ALA A 186 -3.87 2.53 -14.11
CA ALA A 186 -4.98 3.33 -14.64
C ALA A 186 -5.26 3.13 -16.15
N ASN A 187 -4.33 2.54 -16.88
CA ASN A 187 -4.51 2.19 -18.29
C ASN A 187 -5.18 0.82 -18.53
N GLY A 188 -5.80 0.23 -17.51
CA GLY A 188 -6.48 -1.07 -17.61
C GLY A 188 -5.56 -2.28 -17.45
N ARG A 189 -4.24 -2.09 -17.38
CA ARG A 189 -3.30 -3.22 -17.27
C ARG A 189 -3.23 -3.73 -15.83
N THR A 190 -3.27 -5.04 -15.67
CA THR A 190 -3.01 -5.72 -14.40
C THR A 190 -1.72 -6.54 -14.51
N TRP A 191 -0.84 -6.47 -13.52
CA TRP A 191 0.33 -7.32 -13.39
C TRP A 191 0.23 -8.22 -12.16
N ARG A 192 0.63 -9.48 -12.35
CA ARG A 192 0.82 -10.49 -11.30
C ARG A 192 2.14 -11.22 -11.57
N PRO A 193 2.88 -11.61 -10.52
CA PRO A 193 4.06 -12.45 -10.66
C PRO A 193 3.67 -13.83 -11.21
N GLY A 194 4.46 -14.37 -12.13
CA GLY A 194 4.23 -15.69 -12.72
C GLY A 194 4.29 -16.81 -11.68
N THR A 195 3.39 -17.79 -11.78
CA THR A 195 3.22 -18.88 -10.82
C THR A 195 4.28 -19.98 -11.01
N ARG A 196 5.32 -20.01 -10.17
CA ARG A 196 6.09 -21.24 -9.90
C ARG A 196 6.62 -21.28 -8.46
N GLY A 197 5.76 -21.58 -7.51
CA GLY A 197 6.21 -21.94 -6.16
C GLY A 197 5.11 -22.58 -5.33
N ARG A 198 5.38 -23.76 -4.76
CA ARG A 198 4.57 -24.31 -3.66
C ARG A 198 4.73 -23.34 -2.48
N VAL A 199 3.64 -22.66 -2.13
CA VAL A 199 3.56 -21.80 -0.95
C VAL A 199 3.45 -22.73 0.26
N PRO A 200 4.41 -22.74 1.21
CA PRO A 200 4.21 -23.40 2.49
C PRO A 200 3.01 -22.75 3.20
N VAL A 201 2.15 -23.55 3.82
CA VAL A 201 1.03 -23.05 4.61
C VAL A 201 1.60 -22.19 5.75
N GLN A 202 1.21 -20.92 5.83
CA GLN A 202 1.54 -20.07 6.98
C GLN A 202 0.91 -20.71 8.22
N ALA A 203 1.71 -20.91 9.27
CA ALA A 203 1.16 -21.23 10.57
C ALA A 203 0.40 -19.98 11.05
N THR A 204 -0.90 -20.09 11.24
CA THR A 204 -1.68 -19.06 11.92
C THR A 204 -1.05 -18.83 13.29
N ALA A 205 -0.52 -17.64 13.52
CA ALA A 205 -0.15 -17.21 14.86
C ALA A 205 -1.43 -17.23 15.71
N VAL A 206 -1.39 -18.00 16.81
CA VAL A 206 -2.46 -18.16 17.79
C VAL A 206 -2.43 -16.97 18.75
#